data_AF-A0A7D7QJY3-F1
#
_entry.id   AF-A0A7D7QJY3-F1
#
_cell.length_a   1.000
_cell.length_b   1.000
_cell.length_c   1.000
_cell.angle_alpha   90.00
_cell.angle_beta   90.00
_cell.angle_gamma   90.00
#
_symmetry.space_group_name_H-M   'P 1'
#
loop_
_entity.id
_entity.type
_entity.pdbx_description
1 polymer ?
#
loop_
_entity_poly.entity_id
_entity_poly.type
_entity_poly.pdbx_seq_one_letter_code
_entity_poly.pdbx_strand_id
1 'polypeptide(L)'
;MKYLFWDFDQTLGYRDGMWSETLHSILKRHRIHNIDLEDIRPFVNIGFTWHSPETPHNLLFNGKTWWEYMNEYFTEIYEKVGINKTQAIKYASQVQNEYKNLEKWHLYDDVIPTLRDAIKHNYKNIILSNHIPELHEIIDQLNITE
;
A
#
# COMPACT_ATOMS: atom_id res chain seq x y z
N MET A 1 -5.56 20.72 24.40
CA MET A 1 -4.85 20.15 23.24
C MET A 1 -5.89 19.70 22.24
N LYS A 2 -5.75 20.06 20.95
CA LYS A 2 -6.66 19.60 19.89
C LYS A 2 -5.94 18.58 19.01
N TYR A 3 -6.69 17.71 18.35
CA TYR A 3 -6.14 16.67 17.49
C TYR A 3 -6.73 16.80 16.09
N LEU A 4 -5.89 16.61 15.07
CA LEU A 4 -6.31 16.40 13.68
C LEU A 4 -5.91 14.99 13.27
N PHE A 5 -6.88 14.23 12.77
CA PHE A 5 -6.65 12.91 12.22
C PHE A 5 -6.58 13.04 10.70
N TRP A 6 -5.53 12.44 10.12
CA TRP A 6 -5.27 12.47 8.69
C TRP A 6 -5.29 11.05 8.16
N ASP A 7 -6.04 10.83 7.07
CA ASP A 7 -5.74 9.70 6.19
C ASP A 7 -4.38 9.96 5.49
N PHE A 8 -3.76 8.92 4.95
CA PHE A 8 -2.46 9.03 4.29
C PHE A 8 -2.59 9.04 2.77
N ASP A 9 -3.06 7.93 2.19
CA ASP A 9 -3.16 7.78 0.74
C ASP A 9 -4.09 8.83 0.14
N GLN A 10 -3.61 9.50 -0.90
CA GLN A 10 -4.32 10.57 -1.61
C GLN A 10 -4.75 11.76 -0.73
N THR A 11 -4.18 11.88 0.48
CA THR A 11 -4.38 13.00 1.39
C THR A 11 -3.06 13.66 1.73
N LEU A 12 -2.11 12.89 2.26
CA LEU A 12 -0.75 13.35 2.57
C LEU A 12 0.25 12.83 1.55
N GLY A 13 0.19 11.54 1.24
CA GLY A 13 1.09 10.87 0.32
C GLY A 13 0.33 10.27 -0.86
N TYR A 14 1.04 10.06 -1.97
CA TYR A 14 0.55 9.25 -3.06
C TYR A 14 1.67 8.40 -3.65
N ARG A 15 1.29 7.26 -4.24
CA ARG A 15 2.19 6.38 -4.97
C ARG A 15 1.77 6.24 -6.42
N ASP A 16 2.72 6.35 -7.35
CA ASP A 16 2.43 6.16 -8.77
C ASP A 16 1.82 4.76 -9.04
N GLY A 17 0.58 4.76 -9.54
CA GLY A 17 -0.17 3.56 -9.93
C GLY A 17 -0.53 2.59 -8.80
N MET A 18 -0.23 2.93 -7.54
CA MET A 18 -0.58 2.18 -6.31
C MET A 18 -0.31 0.67 -6.44
N TRP A 19 -1.26 -0.16 -6.04
CA TRP A 19 -1.17 -1.62 -6.02
C TRP A 19 -1.05 -2.26 -7.40
N SER A 20 -1.80 -1.77 -8.41
CA SER A 20 -1.73 -2.32 -9.77
C SER A 20 -0.32 -2.19 -10.33
N GLU A 21 0.28 -1.00 -10.22
CA GLU A 21 1.61 -0.76 -10.76
C GLU A 21 2.69 -1.46 -9.93
N THR A 22 2.45 -1.71 -8.64
CA THR A 22 3.34 -2.52 -7.79
C THR A 22 3.43 -3.97 -8.28
N LEU A 23 2.30 -4.59 -8.59
CA LEU A 23 2.29 -5.95 -9.14
C LEU A 23 2.88 -5.98 -10.57
N HIS A 24 2.51 -4.99 -11.39
CA HIS A 24 2.98 -4.89 -12.76
C HIS A 24 4.49 -4.62 -12.85
N SER A 25 5.07 -3.80 -11.96
CA SER A 25 6.51 -3.53 -11.96
C SER A 25 7.34 -4.78 -11.66
N ILE A 26 6.82 -5.70 -10.85
CA ILE A 26 7.44 -7.00 -10.58
C ILE A 26 7.42 -7.86 -11.84
N LEU A 27 6.30 -7.93 -12.58
CA LEU A 27 6.23 -8.62 -13.87
C LEU A 27 7.26 -8.08 -14.86
N LYS A 28 7.35 -6.75 -15.00
CA LYS A 28 8.34 -6.08 -15.86
C LYS A 28 9.77 -6.44 -15.45
N ARG A 29 10.08 -6.48 -14.15
CA ARG A 29 11.41 -6.87 -13.62
C ARG A 29 11.78 -8.31 -14.00
N HIS A 30 10.81 -9.20 -14.07
CA HIS A 30 11.00 -10.61 -14.50
C HIS A 30 10.84 -10.81 -16.02
N ARG A 31 10.82 -9.72 -16.81
CA ARG A 31 10.70 -9.73 -18.29
C ARG A 31 9.41 -10.38 -18.80
N ILE A 32 8.34 -10.27 -18.01
CA ILE A 32 6.99 -10.63 -18.44
C ILE A 32 6.36 -9.37 -19.02
N HIS A 33 6.11 -9.37 -20.33
CA HIS A 33 5.67 -8.21 -21.09
C HIS A 33 4.32 -8.41 -21.80
N ASN A 34 3.73 -9.59 -21.67
CA ASN A 34 2.46 -9.95 -22.30
C ASN A 34 1.25 -9.77 -21.37
N ILE A 35 1.47 -9.15 -20.21
CA ILE A 35 0.44 -8.84 -19.21
C ILE A 35 0.56 -7.35 -18.94
N ASP A 36 -0.48 -6.62 -19.27
CA ASP A 36 -0.52 -5.17 -19.10
C ASP A 36 -1.10 -4.79 -17.73
N LEU A 37 -0.91 -3.53 -17.35
CA LEU A 37 -1.45 -2.98 -16.11
C LEU A 37 -2.98 -3.17 -16.00
N GLU A 38 -3.69 -3.05 -17.13
CA GLU A 38 -5.15 -3.18 -17.19
C GLU A 38 -5.63 -4.63 -17.00
N ASP A 39 -4.76 -5.64 -17.17
CA ASP A 39 -5.09 -7.03 -16.83
C ASP A 39 -5.08 -7.26 -15.31
N ILE A 40 -4.29 -6.47 -14.57
CA ILE A 40 -4.15 -6.58 -13.11
C ILE A 40 -5.20 -5.74 -12.39
N ARG A 41 -5.46 -4.54 -12.89
CA ARG A 41 -6.28 -3.51 -12.25
C ARG A 41 -7.66 -3.99 -11.75
N PRO A 42 -8.42 -4.85 -12.47
CA PRO A 42 -9.70 -5.36 -11.98
C PRO A 42 -9.60 -6.12 -10.66
N PHE A 43 -8.45 -6.75 -10.38
CA PHE A 43 -8.26 -7.61 -9.23
C PHE A 43 -7.74 -6.89 -7.98
N VAL A 44 -7.31 -5.62 -8.07
CA VAL A 44 -6.83 -4.86 -6.91
C VAL A 44 -7.82 -3.82 -6.41
N ASN A 45 -9.05 -3.81 -6.93
CA ASN A 45 -10.11 -2.93 -6.43
C ASN A 45 -10.87 -3.53 -5.22
N ILE A 46 -10.56 -4.77 -4.84
CA ILE A 46 -11.18 -5.51 -3.73
C ILE A 46 -10.11 -6.34 -3.00
N GLY A 47 -10.50 -7.10 -1.98
CA GLY A 47 -9.64 -8.11 -1.33
C GLY A 47 -8.63 -7.60 -0.31
N PHE A 48 -8.35 -6.30 -0.28
CA PHE A 48 -7.63 -5.69 0.83
C PHE A 48 -8.41 -5.74 2.15
N THR A 49 -7.70 -5.67 3.27
CA THR A 49 -8.24 -5.90 4.62
C THR A 49 -9.34 -4.89 5.00
N TRP A 50 -9.24 -3.66 4.52
CA TRP A 50 -10.24 -2.60 4.73
C TRP A 50 -11.53 -2.77 3.91
N HIS A 51 -11.59 -3.72 2.98
CA HIS A 51 -12.85 -4.08 2.31
C HIS A 51 -13.74 -5.01 3.15
N SER A 52 -13.23 -5.48 4.29
CA SER A 52 -13.96 -6.32 5.24
C SER A 52 -13.95 -5.71 6.65
N PRO A 53 -14.37 -4.43 6.83
CA PRO A 53 -14.22 -3.72 8.10
C PRO A 53 -15.01 -4.35 9.25
N GLU A 54 -16.09 -5.07 8.93
CA GLU A 54 -16.93 -5.79 9.90
C GLU A 54 -16.26 -7.07 10.43
N THR A 55 -15.16 -7.52 9.81
CA THR A 55 -14.45 -8.74 10.21
C THR A 55 -13.20 -8.38 11.02
N PRO A 56 -13.13 -8.75 12.30
CA PRO A 56 -11.92 -8.59 13.10
C PRO A 56 -10.69 -9.23 12.44
N HIS A 57 -9.55 -8.54 12.50
CA HIS A 57 -8.30 -8.98 11.86
C HIS A 57 -7.86 -10.40 12.27
N ASN A 58 -8.09 -10.82 13.52
CA ASN A 58 -7.75 -12.16 13.97
C ASN A 58 -8.56 -13.25 13.23
N LEU A 59 -9.82 -12.96 12.91
CA LEU A 59 -10.66 -13.86 12.11
C LEU A 59 -10.30 -13.77 10.63
N LEU A 60 -10.07 -12.55 10.11
CA LEU A 60 -9.73 -12.33 8.71
C LEU A 60 -8.39 -12.99 8.32
N PHE A 61 -7.36 -12.80 9.15
CA PHE A 61 -6.02 -13.33 8.86
C PHE A 61 -5.89 -14.81 9.25
N ASN A 62 -6.78 -15.32 10.12
CA ASN A 62 -6.82 -16.72 10.51
C ASN A 62 -5.44 -17.28 10.91
N GLY A 63 -4.76 -16.58 11.84
CA GLY A 63 -3.43 -16.94 12.33
C GLY A 63 -2.24 -16.49 11.49
N LYS A 64 -2.48 -15.84 10.34
CA LYS A 64 -1.44 -15.26 9.49
C LYS A 64 -1.07 -13.84 9.92
N THR A 65 0.14 -13.42 9.58
CA THR A 65 0.50 -12.01 9.53
C THR A 65 -0.22 -11.30 8.37
N TRP A 66 -0.24 -9.97 8.40
CA TRP A 66 -0.86 -9.17 7.33
C TRP A 66 -0.25 -9.48 5.96
N TRP A 67 1.08 -9.57 5.86
CA TRP A 67 1.76 -9.85 4.60
C TRP A 67 1.60 -11.29 4.12
N GLU A 68 1.52 -12.28 5.01
CA GLU A 68 1.17 -13.65 4.59
C GLU A 68 -0.22 -13.71 3.98
N TYR A 69 -1.21 -13.08 4.62
CA TYR A 69 -2.57 -12.97 4.10
C TYR A 69 -2.59 -12.27 2.73
N MET A 70 -1.93 -11.12 2.59
CA MET A 70 -1.91 -10.37 1.35
C MET A 70 -1.09 -11.05 0.24
N ASN A 71 0.00 -11.74 0.57
CA ASN A 71 0.80 -12.47 -0.42
C ASN A 71 0.05 -13.67 -1.00
N GLU A 72 -0.82 -14.33 -0.24
CA GLU A 72 -1.74 -15.31 -0.79
C GLU A 72 -2.68 -14.66 -1.80
N TYR A 73 -3.27 -13.51 -1.45
CA TYR A 73 -4.13 -12.78 -2.37
C TYR A 73 -3.41 -12.34 -3.65
N PHE A 74 -2.19 -11.79 -3.54
CA PHE A 74 -1.39 -11.41 -4.71
C PHE A 74 -0.97 -12.61 -5.56
N THR A 75 -0.73 -13.77 -4.94
CA THR A 75 -0.48 -15.03 -5.65
C THR A 75 -1.68 -15.38 -6.53
N GLU A 76 -2.90 -15.31 -6.00
CA GLU A 76 -4.11 -15.55 -6.79
C GLU A 76 -4.28 -14.55 -7.94
N ILE A 77 -3.93 -13.28 -7.75
CA ILE A 77 -3.97 -12.28 -8.83
C ILE A 77 -3.02 -12.68 -9.96
N TYR A 78 -1.77 -13.03 -9.63
CA TYR A 78 -0.80 -13.48 -10.63
C TYR A 78 -1.27 -14.75 -11.37
N GLU A 79 -1.87 -15.72 -10.67
CA GLU A 79 -2.45 -16.91 -11.30
C GLU A 79 -3.60 -16.55 -12.25
N LYS A 80 -4.48 -15.60 -11.87
CA LYS A 80 -5.60 -15.13 -12.72
C LYS A 80 -5.14 -14.47 -14.01
N VAL A 81 -3.97 -13.83 -14.01
CA VAL A 81 -3.38 -13.23 -15.23
C VAL A 81 -2.43 -14.19 -15.97
N GLY A 82 -2.41 -15.48 -15.60
CA GLY A 82 -1.73 -16.53 -16.36
C GLY A 82 -0.30 -16.87 -15.92
N ILE A 83 0.15 -16.37 -14.76
CA ILE A 83 1.44 -16.78 -14.17
C ILE A 83 1.26 -18.13 -13.47
N ASN A 84 2.18 -19.07 -13.69
CA ASN A 84 2.12 -20.35 -12.97
C ASN A 84 2.34 -20.17 -11.47
N LYS A 85 1.74 -21.05 -10.66
CA LYS A 85 1.74 -20.98 -9.20
C LYS A 85 3.11 -20.76 -8.56
N THR A 86 4.13 -21.50 -9.00
CA THR A 86 5.48 -21.38 -8.42
C THR A 86 6.07 -19.99 -8.63
N GLN A 87 5.89 -19.42 -9.83
CA GLN A 87 6.28 -18.04 -10.11
C GLN A 87 5.39 -17.02 -9.39
N ALA A 88 4.08 -17.24 -9.34
CA ALA A 88 3.13 -16.37 -8.67
C ALA A 88 3.49 -16.17 -7.19
N ILE A 89 3.79 -17.27 -6.47
CA ILE A 89 4.25 -17.23 -5.07
C ILE A 89 5.55 -16.42 -4.95
N LYS A 90 6.51 -16.68 -5.86
CA LYS A 90 7.80 -15.96 -5.88
C LYS A 90 7.62 -14.47 -6.15
N TYR A 91 6.66 -14.07 -6.99
CA TYR A 91 6.41 -12.67 -7.34
C TYR A 91 5.62 -11.97 -6.24
N ALA A 92 4.65 -12.64 -5.63
CA ALA A 92 3.90 -12.13 -4.49
C ALA A 92 4.83 -11.78 -3.31
N SER A 93 5.82 -12.61 -3.00
CA SER A 93 6.77 -12.33 -1.90
C SER A 93 7.65 -11.09 -2.13
N GLN A 94 7.70 -10.53 -3.34
CA GLN A 94 8.42 -9.29 -3.65
C GLN A 94 7.56 -8.04 -3.47
N VAL A 95 6.23 -8.17 -3.32
CA VAL A 95 5.28 -7.06 -3.32
C VAL A 95 5.52 -6.11 -2.16
N GLN A 96 5.80 -6.61 -0.95
CA GLN A 96 6.08 -5.77 0.21
C GLN A 96 7.23 -4.79 -0.05
N ASN A 97 8.36 -5.28 -0.56
CA ASN A 97 9.53 -4.44 -0.82
C ASN A 97 9.27 -3.47 -1.98
N GLU A 98 8.55 -3.91 -3.01
CA GLU A 98 8.22 -3.04 -4.14
C GLU A 98 7.21 -1.94 -3.77
N TYR A 99 6.23 -2.24 -2.92
CA TYR A 99 5.24 -1.27 -2.48
C TYR A 99 5.91 -0.18 -1.64
N LYS A 100 6.86 -0.56 -0.78
CA LYS A 100 7.68 0.35 0.03
C LYS A 100 8.78 1.09 -0.74
N ASN A 101 8.94 0.86 -2.06
CA ASN A 101 9.95 1.54 -2.84
C ASN A 101 9.71 3.07 -2.85
N LEU A 102 10.62 3.80 -2.22
CA LEU A 102 10.47 5.21 -1.94
C LEU A 102 10.53 6.10 -3.19
N GLU A 103 11.19 5.65 -4.25
CA GLU A 103 11.21 6.38 -5.53
C GLU A 103 9.81 6.51 -6.16
N LYS A 104 8.83 5.79 -5.62
CA LYS A 104 7.43 5.80 -6.06
C LYS A 104 6.50 6.57 -5.15
N TRP A 105 6.97 7.01 -3.99
CA TRP A 105 6.17 7.74 -3.00
C TRP A 105 6.48 9.22 -3.03
N HIS A 106 5.42 10.01 -3.01
CA HIS A 106 5.50 11.47 -3.09
C HIS A 106 4.55 12.09 -2.07
N LEU A 107 4.85 13.31 -1.65
CA LEU A 107 3.92 14.15 -0.91
C LEU A 107 3.28 15.16 -1.86
N TYR A 108 2.07 15.61 -1.52
CA TYR A 108 1.54 16.82 -2.12
C TYR A 108 2.33 18.05 -1.62
N ASP A 109 2.50 19.05 -2.50
CA ASP A 109 3.33 20.24 -2.23
C ASP A 109 2.90 21.03 -0.98
N ASP A 110 1.62 20.95 -0.61
CA ASP A 110 1.01 21.68 0.49
C ASP A 110 0.99 20.93 1.82
N VAL A 111 1.46 19.68 1.86
CA VAL A 111 1.39 18.82 3.07
C VAL A 111 2.24 19.39 4.20
N ILE A 112 3.53 19.65 3.93
CA ILE A 112 4.44 20.21 4.94
C ILE A 112 3.95 21.54 5.50
N PRO A 113 3.60 22.56 4.67
CA PRO A 113 3.09 23.82 5.22
C PRO A 113 1.78 23.65 5.98
N THR A 114 0.87 22.76 5.54
CA THR A 114 -0.41 22.49 6.23
C THR A 114 -0.21 21.86 7.60
N LEU A 115 0.62 20.81 7.70
CA LEU A 115 0.90 20.15 8.98
C LEU A 115 1.57 21.11 9.97
N ARG A 116 2.50 21.96 9.49
CA ARG A 116 3.14 23.01 10.29
C ARG A 116 2.15 24.07 10.75
N ASP A 117 1.20 24.47 9.90
CA ASP A 117 0.17 25.44 10.28
C ASP A 117 -0.76 24.89 11.36
N ALA A 118 -1.12 23.61 11.28
CA ALA A 118 -1.88 22.93 12.33
C ALA A 118 -1.14 22.96 13.69
N ILE A 119 0.16 22.68 13.70
CA ILE A 119 1.00 22.74 14.90
C ILE A 119 1.03 24.16 15.47
N LYS A 120 1.19 25.20 14.63
CA LYS A 120 1.14 26.61 15.06
C LYS A 120 -0.17 26.97 15.75
N HIS A 121 -1.28 26.33 15.34
CA HIS A 121 -2.60 26.50 15.94
C HIS A 121 -2.90 25.54 17.10
N ASN A 122 -1.86 24.91 17.68
CA ASN A 122 -1.93 24.03 18.85
C ASN A 122 -2.75 22.74 18.61
N TYR A 123 -2.73 22.25 17.37
CA TYR A 123 -3.19 20.91 17.01
C TYR A 123 -2.02 19.93 17.03
N LYS A 124 -2.29 18.71 17.49
CA LYS A 124 -1.44 17.54 17.26
C LYS A 124 -1.95 16.78 16.04
N ASN A 125 -1.10 16.58 15.05
CA ASN A 125 -1.40 15.76 13.88
C ASN A 125 -1.26 14.27 14.24
N ILE A 126 -2.22 13.45 13.82
CA ILE A 126 -2.22 12.00 13.99
C ILE A 126 -2.59 11.39 12.64
N ILE A 127 -1.76 10.48 12.14
CA ILE A 127 -2.12 9.70 10.95
C ILE A 127 -2.95 8.50 11.39
N LEU A 128 -4.13 8.34 10.79
CA LEU A 128 -5.06 7.24 10.97
C LEU A 128 -5.54 6.81 9.59
N SER A 129 -4.86 5.81 9.02
CA SER A 129 -5.04 5.41 7.63
C SER A 129 -5.13 3.90 7.49
N ASN A 130 -5.95 3.44 6.55
CA ASN A 130 -5.92 2.06 6.09
C ASN A 130 -4.71 1.88 5.19
N HIS A 131 -3.69 1.18 5.69
CA HIS A 131 -2.44 1.02 4.96
C HIS A 131 -1.71 -0.24 5.44
N ILE A 132 -0.55 -0.52 4.83
CA ILE A 132 0.36 -1.58 5.32
C ILE A 132 0.83 -1.28 6.75
N PRO A 133 1.17 -2.31 7.57
CA PRO A 133 1.69 -2.11 8.92
C PRO A 133 2.93 -1.19 9.00
N GLU A 134 3.74 -1.19 7.95
CA GLU A 134 4.97 -0.40 7.82
C GLU A 134 4.73 1.01 7.26
N LEU A 135 3.51 1.56 7.31
CA LEU A 135 3.25 2.94 6.86
C LEU A 135 4.21 3.94 7.52
N HIS A 136 4.55 3.73 8.80
CA HIS A 136 5.52 4.55 9.51
C HIS A 136 6.90 4.60 8.82
N GLU A 137 7.36 3.51 8.20
CA GLU A 137 8.63 3.50 7.46
C GLU A 137 8.57 4.41 6.21
N ILE A 138 7.41 4.51 5.57
CA ILE A 138 7.19 5.39 4.41
C ILE A 138 7.13 6.85 4.88
N ILE A 139 6.39 7.11 5.96
CA ILE A 139 6.28 8.44 6.61
C ILE A 139 7.66 8.96 7.01
N ASP A 140 8.48 8.13 7.68
CA ASP A 140 9.83 8.49 8.12
C ASP A 140 10.70 8.91 6.95
N GLN A 141 10.64 8.14 5.87
CA GLN A 141 11.42 8.38 4.66
C GLN A 141 10.93 9.60 3.86
N LEU A 142 9.65 9.98 3.96
CA LEU A 142 9.08 11.20 3.39
C LEU A 142 9.31 12.45 4.27
N ASN A 143 9.98 12.32 5.43
CA ASN A 143 10.33 13.40 6.34
C ASN A 143 9.12 14.16 6.92
N ILE A 144 8.04 13.45 7.28
CA ILE A 144 6.83 14.04 7.90
C ILE A 144 6.65 13.64 9.38
N THR A 145 7.74 13.53 10.13
CA THR A 145 7.78 12.93 11.49
C THR A 145 7.73 13.90 12.67
N GLU A 146 7.47 15.19 12.44
CA GLU A 146 7.40 16.23 13.48
C GLU A 146 6.00 16.83 13.68
#